data_AF-A0A9E5HGW4-F1
#
_entry.id   AF-A0A9E5HGW4-F1
#
_cell.length_a   1.000
_cell.length_b   1.000
_cell.length_c   1.000
_cell.angle_alpha   90.00
_cell.angle_beta   90.00
_cell.angle_gamma   90.00
#
_symmetry.space_group_name_H-M   'P 1'
#
loop_
_entity.id
_entity.type
_entity.pdbx_description
1 polymer ?
#
loop_
_entity_poly.entity_id
_entity_poly.type
_entity_poly.pdbx_seq_one_letter_code
_entity_poly.pdbx_strand_id
1 'polypeptide(L)'
;GVSADLAEAFWAVVRENITTRKDIVAWWTLISQGADPLIDEEDREFVATAIDMLPALPFDDGTWFSWTEEVKAATGRKGKGLFMPLRKALTGMAHGPDMSALMPLLQVVKAQN
;
A
#
# COMPACT_ATOMS: atom_id res chain seq x y z
N GLY A 1 17.34 6.46 -8.64
CA GLY A 1 17.65 5.06 -8.24
C GLY A 1 17.14 4.84 -6.84
N VAL A 2 16.91 3.58 -6.42
CA VAL A 2 16.54 3.24 -5.05
C VAL A 2 17.65 3.71 -4.10
N SER A 3 17.29 4.39 -3.01
CA SER A 3 18.28 4.81 -2.01
C SER A 3 18.87 3.57 -1.30
N ALA A 4 20.12 3.65 -0.86
CA ALA A 4 20.85 2.48 -0.35
C ALA A 4 20.20 1.88 0.91
N ASP A 5 19.55 2.71 1.72
CA ASP A 5 18.76 2.36 2.89
C ASP A 5 17.47 1.60 2.56
N LEU A 6 16.88 1.83 1.38
CA LEU A 6 15.66 1.14 0.95
C LEU A 6 15.96 -0.06 0.05
N ALA A 7 17.18 -0.21 -0.47
CA ALA A 7 17.50 -1.19 -1.49
C ALA A 7 17.27 -2.64 -1.04
N GLU A 8 17.62 -2.98 0.20
CA GLU A 8 17.45 -4.33 0.74
C GLU A 8 15.98 -4.66 0.98
N ALA A 9 15.23 -3.77 1.64
CA ALA A 9 13.81 -3.94 1.89
C ALA A 9 13.00 -3.95 0.58
N PHE A 10 13.33 -3.07 -0.36
CA PHE A 10 12.77 -3.08 -1.72
C PHE A 10 13.04 -4.41 -2.42
N TRP A 11 14.28 -4.91 -2.39
CA TRP A 11 14.59 -6.19 -3.03
C TRP A 11 13.86 -7.35 -2.38
N ALA A 12 13.73 -7.37 -1.04
CA ALA A 12 12.97 -8.40 -0.32
C ALA A 12 11.50 -8.46 -0.77
N VAL A 13 10.86 -7.31 -0.97
CA VAL A 13 9.48 -7.23 -1.46
C VAL A 13 9.38 -7.62 -2.93
N VAL A 14 10.26 -7.09 -3.77
CA VAL A 14 10.13 -7.17 -5.23
C VAL A 14 10.57 -8.52 -5.78
N ARG A 15 11.61 -9.16 -5.21
CA ARG A 15 12.20 -10.40 -5.76
C ARG A 15 11.22 -11.57 -5.91
N GLU A 16 10.19 -11.62 -5.07
CA GLU A 16 9.15 -12.67 -5.11
C GLU A 16 7.94 -12.27 -5.98
N ASN A 17 7.89 -11.01 -6.43
CA ASN A 17 6.74 -10.40 -7.12
C ASN A 17 7.09 -9.90 -8.54
N ILE A 18 8.20 -10.37 -9.11
CA ILE A 18 8.63 -10.05 -10.48
C ILE A 18 8.79 -11.32 -11.31
N THR A 19 8.42 -11.22 -12.58
CA THR A 19 8.69 -12.24 -13.62
C THR A 19 9.83 -11.77 -14.54
N THR A 20 9.95 -10.45 -14.74
CA THR A 20 10.96 -9.84 -15.60
C THR A 20 11.69 -8.70 -14.92
N ARG A 21 12.87 -8.33 -15.45
CA ARG A 21 13.60 -7.14 -14.97
C ARG A 21 12.83 -5.83 -15.16
N LYS A 22 11.89 -5.76 -16.10
CA LYS A 22 11.07 -4.56 -16.33
C LYS A 22 10.12 -4.32 -15.16
N ASP A 23 9.69 -5.38 -14.48
CA ASP A 23 8.76 -5.31 -13.36
C ASP A 23 9.40 -4.57 -12.17
N ILE A 24 10.72 -4.63 -12.02
CA ILE A 24 11.47 -3.87 -11.01
C ILE A 24 11.23 -2.36 -11.17
N VAL A 25 11.22 -1.88 -12.42
CA VAL A 25 10.97 -0.45 -12.71
C VAL A 25 9.53 -0.09 -12.36
N ALA A 26 8.57 -0.94 -12.69
CA ALA A 26 7.17 -0.73 -12.35
C ALA A 26 6.95 -0.67 -10.82
N TRP A 27 7.57 -1.59 -10.07
CA TRP A 27 7.54 -1.59 -8.61
C TRP A 27 8.18 -0.33 -8.02
N TRP A 28 9.33 0.09 -8.56
CA TRP A 28 9.97 1.32 -8.09
C TRP A 28 9.11 2.55 -8.38
N THR A 29 8.48 2.62 -9.55
CA THR A 29 7.54 3.71 -9.90
C THR A 29 6.35 3.73 -8.95
N LEU A 30 5.73 2.58 -8.68
CA LEU A 30 4.63 2.47 -7.71
C LEU A 30 5.03 3.02 -6.34
N ILE A 31 6.21 2.65 -5.87
CA ILE A 31 6.71 3.04 -4.55
C ILE A 31 7.07 4.52 -4.48
N SER A 32 7.80 5.02 -5.47
CA SER A 32 8.37 6.38 -5.45
C SER A 32 7.44 7.47 -6.01
N GLN A 33 6.43 7.10 -6.81
CA GLN A 33 5.49 8.03 -7.45
C GLN A 33 4.03 7.77 -7.08
N GLY A 34 3.77 6.68 -6.34
CA GLY A 34 2.43 6.24 -5.97
C GLY A 34 1.73 5.49 -7.10
N ALA A 35 0.87 4.54 -6.71
CA ALA A 35 -0.01 3.86 -7.67
C ALA A 35 -1.24 4.70 -8.00
N ASP A 36 -1.81 4.46 -9.16
CA ASP A 36 -3.17 4.89 -9.46
C ASP A 36 -4.16 4.01 -8.66
N PRO A 37 -4.98 4.59 -7.75
CA PRO A 37 -5.87 3.80 -6.92
C PRO A 37 -6.91 3.06 -7.74
N LEU A 38 -7.21 1.82 -7.36
CA LEU A 38 -8.32 1.06 -7.90
C LEU A 38 -9.40 0.91 -6.82
N ILE A 39 -10.45 1.72 -6.88
CA ILE A 39 -11.49 1.75 -5.85
C ILE A 39 -12.81 1.30 -6.49
N ASP A 40 -13.38 0.21 -5.98
CA ASP A 40 -14.69 -0.26 -6.43
C ASP A 40 -15.77 0.67 -5.90
N GLU A 41 -16.89 0.79 -6.63
CA GLU A 41 -17.98 1.71 -6.27
C GLU A 41 -18.49 1.46 -4.83
N GLU A 42 -18.66 0.19 -4.47
CA GLU A 42 -19.13 -0.24 -3.15
C GLU A 42 -18.14 0.06 -2.00
N ASP A 43 -16.89 0.38 -2.34
CA ASP A 43 -15.81 0.63 -1.38
C ASP A 43 -15.43 2.11 -1.28
N ARG A 44 -16.02 3.01 -2.09
CA ARG A 44 -15.62 4.43 -2.12
C ARG A 44 -15.69 5.09 -0.74
N GLU A 45 -16.81 4.98 -0.03
CA GLU A 45 -16.99 5.60 1.29
C GLU A 45 -16.05 5.00 2.33
N PHE A 46 -15.86 3.68 2.27
CA PHE A 46 -14.95 2.97 3.15
C PHE A 46 -13.49 3.41 2.94
N VAL A 47 -13.05 3.47 1.68
CA VAL A 47 -11.69 3.89 1.34
C VAL A 47 -11.47 5.35 1.70
N ALA A 48 -12.42 6.24 1.44
CA ALA A 48 -12.30 7.65 1.84
C ALA A 48 -12.09 7.78 3.36
N THR A 49 -12.92 7.11 4.16
CA THR A 49 -12.77 7.08 5.62
C THR A 49 -11.40 6.54 6.05
N ALA A 50 -10.95 5.45 5.42
CA ALA A 50 -9.67 4.84 5.78
C ALA A 50 -8.48 5.73 5.42
N ILE A 51 -8.53 6.41 4.28
CA ILE A 51 -7.48 7.34 3.84
C ILE A 51 -7.41 8.58 4.75
N ASP A 52 -8.55 9.10 5.20
CA ASP A 52 -8.59 10.20 6.18
C ASP A 52 -7.93 9.83 7.52
N MET A 53 -7.92 8.53 7.85
CA MET A 53 -7.29 7.98 9.04
C MET A 53 -5.82 7.56 8.80
N LEU A 54 -5.33 7.61 7.57
CA LEU A 54 -3.97 7.19 7.25
C LEU A 54 -2.96 8.23 7.77
N PRO A 55 -1.92 7.84 8.54
CA PRO A 55 -0.94 8.79 9.04
C PRO A 55 -0.18 9.50 7.90
N ALA A 56 0.50 10.59 8.25
CA ALA A 56 1.42 11.24 7.31
C ALA A 56 2.68 10.38 7.11
N LEU A 57 3.31 10.50 5.94
CA LEU A 57 4.62 9.93 5.65
C LEU A 57 5.71 10.53 6.57
N PRO A 58 6.82 9.80 6.82
CA PRO A 58 7.13 8.46 6.32
C PRO A 58 6.42 7.34 7.09
N PHE A 59 6.16 6.23 6.41
CA PHE A 59 5.63 5.03 7.04
C PHE A 59 6.75 4.15 7.62
N ASP A 60 6.40 3.37 8.62
CA ASP A 60 7.26 2.39 9.29
C ASP A 60 6.65 0.99 9.29
N ASP A 61 7.41 0.00 9.78
CA ASP A 61 7.01 -1.41 9.84
C ASP A 61 5.73 -1.67 10.65
N GLY A 62 5.34 -0.74 11.54
CA GLY A 62 4.13 -0.83 12.36
C GLY A 62 2.90 -0.21 11.72
N THR A 63 3.09 0.70 10.75
CA THR A 63 2.05 1.57 10.21
C THR A 63 0.87 0.79 9.62
N TRP A 64 1.15 -0.27 8.84
CA TRP A 64 0.06 -1.07 8.26
C TRP A 64 -0.82 -1.72 9.32
N PHE A 65 -0.21 -2.24 10.39
CA PHE A 65 -0.95 -2.90 11.47
C PHE A 65 -1.77 -1.89 12.28
N SER A 66 -1.15 -0.81 12.76
CA SER A 66 -1.84 0.18 13.58
C SER A 66 -3.00 0.84 12.82
N TRP A 67 -2.77 1.28 11.59
CA TRP A 67 -3.78 1.90 10.76
C TRP A 67 -4.95 0.96 10.44
N THR A 68 -4.67 -0.30 10.05
CA THR A 68 -5.77 -1.23 9.72
C THR A 68 -6.60 -1.63 10.94
N GLU A 69 -6.02 -1.70 12.14
CA GLU A 69 -6.79 -1.91 13.36
C GLU A 69 -7.68 -0.69 13.70
N GLU A 70 -7.19 0.53 13.52
CA GLU A 70 -8.00 1.75 13.69
C GLU A 70 -9.15 1.81 12.69
N VAL A 71 -8.87 1.58 11.40
CA VAL A 71 -9.88 1.55 10.34
C VAL A 71 -10.93 0.46 10.60
N LYS A 72 -10.50 -0.73 11.04
CA LYS A 72 -11.40 -1.82 11.45
C LYS A 72 -12.29 -1.42 12.62
N ALA A 73 -11.74 -0.73 13.62
CA ALA A 73 -12.52 -0.25 14.76
C ALA A 73 -13.57 0.80 14.34
N ALA A 74 -13.20 1.72 13.45
CA ALA A 74 -14.09 2.78 12.97
C ALA A 74 -15.19 2.29 12.02
N THR A 75 -14.88 1.30 11.17
CA THR A 75 -15.78 0.89 10.07
C THR A 75 -16.46 -0.47 10.29
N GLY A 76 -15.96 -1.26 11.24
CA GLY A 76 -16.40 -2.64 11.47
C GLY A 76 -16.00 -3.64 10.38
N ARG A 77 -15.31 -3.20 9.31
CA ARG A 77 -14.86 -4.08 8.22
C ARG A 77 -13.78 -5.06 8.69
N LYS A 78 -13.77 -6.28 8.15
CA LYS A 78 -12.83 -7.35 8.54
C LYS A 78 -12.43 -8.23 7.35
N GLY A 79 -11.34 -8.97 7.53
CA GLY A 79 -10.87 -9.96 6.56
C GLY A 79 -10.67 -9.36 5.17
N LYS A 80 -11.15 -10.04 4.13
CA LYS A 80 -11.02 -9.56 2.74
C LYS A 80 -11.68 -8.19 2.51
N GLY A 81 -12.83 -7.93 3.15
CA GLY A 81 -13.55 -6.65 3.02
C GLY A 81 -12.83 -5.46 3.66
N LEU A 82 -11.86 -5.71 4.56
CA LEU A 82 -10.97 -4.69 5.10
C LEU A 82 -9.71 -4.56 4.23
N PHE A 83 -8.97 -5.65 4.05
CA PHE A 83 -7.62 -5.57 3.50
C PHE A 83 -7.56 -5.40 1.98
N MET A 84 -8.50 -5.99 1.23
CA MET A 84 -8.44 -5.96 -0.24
C MET A 84 -8.72 -4.55 -0.79
N PRO A 85 -9.75 -3.80 -0.33
CA PRO A 85 -9.97 -2.45 -0.82
C PRO A 85 -8.82 -1.50 -0.43
N LEU A 86 -8.26 -1.62 0.77
CA LEU A 86 -7.10 -0.81 1.19
C LEU A 86 -5.86 -1.10 0.33
N ARG A 87 -5.58 -2.37 0.02
CA ARG A 87 -4.50 -2.72 -0.93
C ARG A 87 -4.74 -2.06 -2.28
N LYS A 88 -5.94 -2.19 -2.84
CA LYS A 88 -6.24 -1.62 -4.16
C LYS A 88 -6.17 -0.09 -4.15
N ALA A 89 -6.56 0.56 -3.06
CA ALA A 89 -6.44 2.00 -2.89
C ALA A 89 -4.97 2.46 -2.86
N LEU A 90 -4.09 1.75 -2.15
CA LEU A 90 -2.68 2.12 -2.03
C LEU A 90 -1.83 1.71 -3.25
N THR A 91 -2.21 0.63 -3.94
CA THR A 91 -1.33 -0.02 -4.92
C THR A 91 -1.94 -0.20 -6.31
N GLY A 92 -3.25 0.03 -6.48
CA GLY A 92 -3.98 -0.25 -7.72
C GLY A 92 -4.15 -1.74 -8.02
N MET A 93 -3.70 -2.64 -7.13
CA MET A 93 -3.66 -4.08 -7.37
C MET A 93 -4.50 -4.86 -6.37
N ALA A 94 -5.16 -5.94 -6.84
CA ALA A 94 -5.90 -6.86 -5.98
C ALA A 94 -4.99 -7.91 -5.30
N HIS A 95 -3.75 -8.04 -5.77
CA HIS A 95 -2.75 -9.02 -5.32
C HIS A 95 -1.38 -8.35 -5.23
N GLY A 96 -0.40 -9.05 -4.68
CA GLY A 96 0.98 -8.59 -4.57
C GLY A 96 1.62 -9.00 -3.24
N PRO A 97 2.74 -8.35 -2.85
CA PRO A 97 3.49 -8.67 -1.66
C PRO A 97 2.70 -8.40 -0.39
N ASP A 98 3.21 -8.87 0.74
CA ASP A 98 2.71 -8.47 2.06
C ASP A 98 2.68 -6.95 2.18
N MET A 99 1.52 -6.41 2.56
CA MET A 99 1.34 -4.97 2.74
C MET A 99 2.16 -4.44 3.91
N SER A 100 2.42 -5.25 4.94
CA SER A 100 3.24 -4.86 6.08
C SER A 100 4.70 -4.61 5.67
N ALA A 101 5.19 -5.32 4.65
CA ALA A 101 6.52 -5.13 4.09
C ALA A 101 6.56 -4.04 3.00
N LEU A 102 5.47 -3.84 2.27
CA LEU A 102 5.37 -2.81 1.22
C LEU A 102 5.13 -1.41 1.78
N MET A 103 4.31 -1.29 2.84
CA MET A 103 3.88 -0.02 3.42
C MET A 103 5.06 0.91 3.77
N PRO A 104 6.12 0.45 4.47
CA PRO A 104 7.25 1.32 4.84
C PRO A 104 8.03 1.86 3.64
N LEU A 105 7.90 1.20 2.47
CA LEU A 105 8.59 1.62 1.26
C LEU A 105 7.85 2.77 0.55
N LEU A 106 6.52 2.85 0.67
CA LEU A 106 5.71 3.82 -0.08
C LEU A 106 6.14 5.26 0.26
N GLN A 107 6.49 6.03 -0.77
CA GLN A 107 6.91 7.42 -0.63
C GLN A 107 5.83 8.41 -1.06
N VAL A 108 4.81 7.93 -1.78
CA VAL A 108 3.68 8.72 -2.27
C VAL A 108 2.42 7.86 -2.22
N VAL A 109 1.35 8.40 -1.64
CA VAL A 109 0.01 7.79 -1.65
C VAL A 109 -0.93 8.71 -2.42
N LYS A 110 -1.26 8.34 -3.65
CA LYS A 110 -2.17 9.16 -4.48
C LYS A 110 -3.59 9.21 -3.95
N ALA A 111 -4.01 8.19 -3.21
CA ALA A 111 -5.35 8.15 -2.62
C ALA A 111 -5.60 9.26 -1.58
N GLN A 112 -4.55 9.87 -1.00
CA GLN A 112 -4.65 11.00 -0.06
C GLN A 112 -4.84 12.38 -0.73
N ASN A 113 -4.77 12.49 -2.06
CA ASN A 113 -4.79 13.77 -2.80
C ASN A 113 -5.98 13.88 -3.77
#